data_AF-A0A0F9MHS9-F1
#
_entry.id   AF-A0A0F9MHS9-F1
#
_cell.length_a   1.000
_cell.length_b   1.000
_cell.length_c   1.000
_cell.angle_alpha   90.00
_cell.angle_beta   90.00
_cell.angle_gamma   90.00
#
_symmetry.space_group_name_H-M   'P 1'
#
loop_
_entity.id
_entity.type
_entity.pdbx_description
1 polymer ?
#
loop_
_entity_poly.entity_id
_entity_poly.type
_entity_poly.pdbx_seq_one_letter_code
_entity_poly.pdbx_strand_id
1 'polypeptide(L)'
;MTAPLQFLNDFFTWAVTYFPNLELMQANYGGVRFLPGGKVKEIKPGLYMYWPLTTTVQEIQIKRQSIEVQQELTTKDGVTVMVKTVIVFTVEDVMKALVETADFDDTTEEMGQKGTVHAVMSREFDQILMDMVDSNDVRNEVTRGARSALLPFGVKVEDAFISSFGTTRIFSHAGEGALGFAGSEDG
;
A
#
# COMPACT_ATOMS: atom_id res chain seq x y z
N MET A 1 26.28 39.39 -33.47
CA MET A 1 27.05 38.28 -34.08
C MET A 1 26.92 36.97 -33.28
N THR A 2 25.75 36.65 -32.73
CA THR A 2 25.55 35.51 -31.81
C THR A 2 24.67 34.38 -32.38
N ALA A 3 24.01 34.59 -33.53
CA ALA A 3 23.09 33.62 -34.14
C ALA A 3 23.70 32.24 -34.50
N PRO A 4 24.92 32.13 -35.09
CA PRO A 4 25.46 30.81 -35.46
C PRO A 4 25.94 29.99 -34.25
N LEU A 5 26.37 30.65 -33.17
CA LEU A 5 26.72 29.99 -31.91
C LEU A 5 25.49 29.50 -31.14
N GLN A 6 24.37 30.23 -31.21
CA GLN A 6 23.10 29.76 -30.64
C GLN A 6 22.58 28.53 -31.37
N PHE A 7 22.60 28.51 -32.72
CA PHE A 7 22.22 27.32 -33.50
C PHE A 7 23.02 26.06 -33.14
N LEU A 8 24.34 26.18 -32.99
CA LEU A 8 25.21 25.07 -32.59
C LEU A 8 24.89 24.56 -31.18
N ASN A 9 24.60 25.47 -30.25
CA ASN A 9 24.19 25.11 -28.89
C ASN A 9 22.81 24.44 -28.85
N ASP A 10 21.85 24.93 -29.64
CA ASP A 10 20.50 24.35 -29.74
C ASP A 10 20.53 22.97 -30.41
N PHE A 11 21.37 22.78 -31.42
CA PHE A 11 21.59 21.47 -32.05
C PHE A 11 22.26 20.48 -31.09
N PHE A 12 23.27 20.93 -30.35
CA PHE A 12 23.97 20.09 -29.38
C PHE A 12 23.06 19.69 -28.22
N THR A 13 22.26 20.61 -27.69
CA THR A 13 21.28 20.31 -26.64
C THR A 13 20.20 19.36 -27.14
N TRP A 14 19.66 19.56 -28.34
CA TRP A 14 18.74 18.60 -28.97
C TRP A 14 19.35 17.20 -29.12
N ALA A 15 20.60 17.11 -29.55
CA ALA A 15 21.30 15.83 -29.68
C ALA A 15 21.51 15.15 -28.32
N VAL A 16 21.94 15.88 -27.29
CA VAL A 16 22.14 15.36 -25.94
C VAL A 16 20.82 14.90 -25.31
N THR A 17 19.72 15.61 -25.53
CA THR A 17 18.37 15.18 -25.09
C THR A 17 17.92 13.87 -25.74
N TYR A 18 18.39 13.57 -26.94
CA TYR A 18 18.08 12.33 -27.65
C TYR A 18 18.94 11.14 -27.17
N PHE A 19 20.09 11.40 -26.54
CA PHE A 19 20.91 10.32 -26.01
C PHE A 19 20.23 9.65 -24.81
N PRO A 20 20.30 8.30 -24.71
CA PRO A 20 19.76 7.58 -23.56
C PRO A 20 20.43 8.06 -22.27
N ASN A 21 19.61 8.43 -21.29
CA ASN A 21 20.10 8.72 -19.96
C ASN A 21 20.51 7.41 -19.28
N LEU A 22 21.67 7.46 -18.64
CA LEU A 22 22.20 6.38 -17.83
C LEU A 22 21.77 6.65 -16.39
N GLU A 23 20.86 5.84 -15.88
CA GLU A 23 20.34 6.01 -14.53
C GLU A 23 20.66 4.76 -13.69
N LEU A 24 20.96 4.99 -12.41
CA LEU A 24 21.32 3.95 -11.47
C LEU A 24 20.13 3.69 -10.55
N MET A 25 19.50 2.53 -10.69
CA MET A 25 18.47 2.08 -9.75
C MET A 25 19.16 1.50 -8.52
N GLN A 26 18.76 1.98 -7.33
CA GLN A 26 19.28 1.44 -6.07
C GLN A 26 18.83 -0.02 -5.89
N ALA A 27 19.62 -0.82 -5.15
CA ALA A 27 19.34 -2.24 -4.90
C ALA A 27 18.02 -2.53 -4.16
N ASN A 28 17.40 -1.51 -3.57
CA ASN A 28 16.14 -1.61 -2.84
C ASN A 28 14.91 -1.41 -3.72
N TYR A 29 15.12 -0.96 -4.96
CA TYR A 29 14.06 -0.67 -5.92
C TYR A 29 14.08 -1.71 -7.04
N GLY A 30 12.89 -2.10 -7.47
CA GLY A 30 12.65 -2.75 -8.74
C GLY A 30 11.83 -1.82 -9.61
N GLY A 31 11.92 -1.97 -10.91
CA GLY A 31 11.16 -1.10 -11.80
C GLY A 31 10.60 -1.82 -12.99
N VAL A 32 9.67 -1.15 -13.63
CA VAL A 32 9.08 -1.57 -14.88
C VAL A 32 9.26 -0.43 -15.86
N ARG A 33 9.73 -0.75 -17.07
CA ARG A 33 9.68 0.18 -18.20
C ARG A 33 8.50 -0.15 -19.09
N PHE A 34 7.75 0.89 -19.41
CA PHE A 34 6.71 0.89 -20.42
C PHE A 34 7.34 1.28 -21.76
N LEU A 35 7.32 0.35 -22.71
CA LEU A 35 7.78 0.56 -24.07
C LEU A 35 6.61 0.95 -24.98
N PRO A 36 6.88 1.68 -26.08
CA PRO A 36 5.84 2.01 -27.05
C PRO A 36 5.19 0.73 -27.61
N GLY A 37 3.87 0.78 -27.76
CA GLY A 37 3.06 -0.37 -28.21
C GLY A 37 2.62 -1.32 -27.09
N GLY A 38 2.54 -0.85 -25.84
CA GLY A 38 1.97 -1.61 -24.71
C GLY A 38 2.86 -2.74 -24.19
N LYS A 39 4.14 -2.74 -24.55
CA LYS A 39 5.09 -3.76 -24.07
C LYS A 39 5.64 -3.33 -22.73
N VAL A 40 5.60 -4.26 -21.78
CA VAL A 40 6.12 -4.06 -20.43
C VAL A 40 7.38 -4.91 -20.26
N LYS A 41 8.46 -4.31 -19.73
CA LYS A 41 9.68 -5.05 -19.38
C LYS A 41 10.11 -4.71 -17.97
N GLU A 42 10.41 -5.75 -17.20
CA GLU A 42 11.00 -5.62 -15.87
C GLU A 42 12.44 -5.09 -15.96
N ILE A 43 12.79 -4.20 -15.05
CA ILE A 43 14.12 -3.64 -14.82
C ILE A 43 14.63 -4.21 -13.50
N LYS A 44 15.76 -4.91 -13.57
CA LYS A 44 16.48 -5.38 -12.39
C LYS A 44 17.27 -4.22 -11.76
N PRO A 45 17.47 -4.23 -10.43
CA PRO A 45 18.29 -3.23 -9.77
C PRO A 45 19.69 -3.15 -10.39
N GLY A 46 20.19 -1.94 -10.61
CA GLY A 46 21.49 -1.70 -11.23
C GLY A 46 21.45 -0.61 -12.30
N LEU A 47 22.46 -0.64 -13.17
CA LEU A 47 22.62 0.34 -14.23
C LEU A 47 21.67 0.02 -15.38
N TYR A 48 20.76 0.94 -15.69
CA TYR A 48 19.85 0.79 -16.82
C TYR A 48 19.89 2.03 -17.72
N MET A 49 19.74 1.78 -19.02
CA MET A 49 19.58 2.81 -20.03
C MET A 49 18.12 2.87 -20.43
N TYR A 50 17.53 4.05 -20.36
CA TYR A 50 16.20 4.29 -20.92
C TYR A 50 16.22 5.49 -21.85
N TRP A 51 15.22 5.50 -22.71
CA TRP A 51 15.06 6.49 -23.73
C TRP A 51 13.98 7.47 -23.29
N PRO A 52 14.31 8.73 -22.96
CA PRO A 52 13.41 9.65 -22.26
C PRO A 52 12.16 10.00 -23.06
N LEU A 53 12.20 9.94 -24.40
CA LEU A 53 11.04 10.29 -25.24
C LEU A 53 10.01 9.17 -25.38
N THR A 54 10.42 7.91 -25.32
CA THR A 54 9.54 6.77 -25.68
C THR A 54 9.26 5.84 -24.52
N THR A 55 10.00 5.97 -23.42
CA THR A 55 9.99 5.01 -22.32
C THR A 55 9.65 5.72 -21.04
N THR A 56 8.62 5.24 -20.35
CA THR A 56 8.33 5.65 -18.97
C THR A 56 8.83 4.54 -18.04
N VAL A 57 9.55 4.93 -16.99
CA VAL A 57 10.03 4.01 -15.97
C VAL A 57 9.29 4.32 -14.68
N GLN A 58 8.74 3.29 -14.06
CA GLN A 58 8.12 3.37 -12.75
C GLN A 58 8.89 2.44 -11.82
N GLU A 59 9.28 2.97 -10.67
CA GLU A 59 10.07 2.28 -9.67
C GLU A 59 9.24 2.07 -8.40
N ILE A 60 9.41 0.91 -7.78
CA ILE A 60 8.80 0.55 -6.51
C ILE A 60 9.84 -0.13 -5.62
N GLN A 61 9.65 -0.04 -4.31
CA GLN A 61 10.53 -0.69 -3.36
C GLN A 61 10.22 -2.19 -3.30
N ILE A 62 11.25 -3.02 -3.50
CA ILE A 62 11.13 -4.50 -3.49
C ILE A 62 11.56 -5.11 -2.16
N LYS A 63 12.00 -4.29 -1.21
CA LYS A 63 12.43 -4.74 0.11
C LYS A 63 11.26 -4.71 1.07
N ARG A 64 11.50 -5.18 2.29
CA ARG A 64 10.52 -5.21 3.37
C ARG A 64 9.99 -3.81 3.64
N GLN A 65 8.68 -3.65 3.54
CA GLN A 65 7.94 -2.44 3.85
C GLN A 65 6.85 -2.76 4.87
N SER A 66 6.40 -1.74 5.58
CA SER A 66 5.29 -1.84 6.53
C SER A 66 4.27 -0.77 6.22
N ILE A 67 3.02 -1.18 6.12
CA ILE A 67 1.88 -0.29 5.97
C ILE A 67 0.98 -0.39 7.20
N GLU A 68 0.46 0.75 7.63
CA GLU A 68 -0.46 0.84 8.74
C GLU A 68 -1.83 1.17 8.20
N VAL A 69 -2.80 0.28 8.41
CA VAL A 69 -4.18 0.49 8.00
C VAL A 69 -5.05 0.68 9.24
N GLN A 70 -5.86 1.73 9.23
CA GLN A 70 -6.82 2.04 10.30
C GLN A 70 -8.23 1.90 9.74
N GLN A 71 -9.08 1.17 10.46
CA GLN A 71 -10.47 0.95 10.04
C GLN A 71 -11.40 0.83 11.25
N GLU A 72 -12.66 1.25 11.04
CA GLU A 72 -13.74 1.09 12.00
C GLU A 72 -14.53 -0.16 11.63
N LEU A 73 -14.59 -1.12 12.55
CA LEU A 73 -15.27 -2.40 12.35
C LEU A 73 -16.24 -2.64 13.50
N THR A 74 -17.31 -3.36 13.22
CA THR A 74 -18.24 -3.82 14.25
C THR A 74 -17.98 -5.30 14.49
N THR A 75 -17.71 -5.68 15.75
CA THR A 75 -17.50 -7.07 16.13
C THR A 75 -18.81 -7.85 16.07
N LYS A 76 -18.73 -9.17 16.28
CA LYS A 76 -19.91 -10.04 16.30
C LYS A 76 -20.95 -9.64 17.35
N ASP A 77 -20.51 -9.04 18.45
CA ASP A 77 -21.37 -8.60 19.58
C ASP A 77 -22.00 -7.22 19.35
N GLY A 78 -21.80 -6.61 18.19
CA GLY A 78 -22.34 -5.27 17.89
C GLY A 78 -21.51 -4.12 18.47
N VAL A 79 -20.32 -4.38 19.01
CA VAL A 79 -19.43 -3.33 19.52
C VAL A 79 -18.62 -2.74 18.37
N THR A 80 -18.75 -1.43 18.17
CA THR A 80 -17.95 -0.68 17.19
C THR A 80 -16.56 -0.37 17.76
N VAL A 81 -15.54 -0.82 17.04
CA VAL A 81 -14.13 -0.72 17.42
C VAL A 81 -13.30 -0.10 16.31
N MET A 82 -12.37 0.74 16.70
CA MET A 82 -11.30 1.23 15.84
C MET A 82 -10.13 0.28 15.93
N VAL A 83 -9.76 -0.29 14.79
CA VAL A 83 -8.68 -1.27 14.67
C VAL A 83 -7.56 -0.64 13.86
N LYS A 84 -6.35 -0.64 14.43
CA LYS A 84 -5.12 -0.30 13.73
C LYS A 84 -4.31 -1.58 13.49
N THR A 85 -4.05 -1.89 12.23
CA THR A 85 -3.33 -3.09 11.81
C THR A 85 -2.08 -2.72 11.06
N VAL A 86 -0.98 -3.39 11.39
CA VAL A 86 0.31 -3.23 10.71
C VAL A 86 0.53 -4.47 9.85
N ILE A 87 0.75 -4.26 8.55
CA ILE A 87 1.01 -5.32 7.58
C ILE A 87 2.44 -5.13 7.08
N VAL A 88 3.27 -6.14 7.33
CA VAL A 88 4.64 -6.19 6.85
C VAL A 88 4.69 -7.07 5.62
N PHE A 89 5.13 -6.50 4.51
CA PHE A 89 5.17 -7.19 3.23
C PHE A 89 6.44 -6.86 2.44
N THR A 90 6.69 -7.68 1.43
CA THR A 90 7.75 -7.54 0.44
C THR A 90 7.15 -7.78 -0.93
N VAL A 91 7.52 -6.98 -1.93
CA VAL A 91 7.06 -7.17 -3.31
C VAL A 91 7.94 -8.23 -4.00
N GLU A 92 7.34 -9.36 -4.40
CA GLU A 92 8.06 -10.43 -5.13
C GLU A 92 7.94 -10.26 -6.65
N ASP A 93 6.79 -9.80 -7.14
CA ASP A 93 6.52 -9.61 -8.57
C ASP A 93 6.18 -8.14 -8.88
N VAL A 94 7.19 -7.39 -9.30
CA VAL A 94 7.10 -5.96 -9.64
C VAL A 94 6.22 -5.73 -10.88
N MET A 95 6.18 -6.70 -11.80
CA MET A 95 5.36 -6.58 -13.01
C MET A 95 3.88 -6.61 -12.64
N LYS A 96 3.45 -7.56 -11.80
CA LYS A 96 2.05 -7.61 -11.34
C LYS A 96 1.69 -6.40 -10.50
N ALA A 97 2.56 -6.04 -9.56
CA ALA A 97 2.34 -4.90 -8.68
C ALA A 97 2.05 -3.61 -9.47
N LEU A 98 2.82 -3.32 -10.53
CA LEU A 98 2.69 -2.09 -11.31
C LEU A 98 1.71 -2.16 -12.50
N VAL A 99 1.43 -3.34 -13.05
CA VAL A 99 0.57 -3.48 -14.23
C VAL A 99 -0.88 -3.77 -13.84
N GLU A 100 -1.12 -4.52 -12.75
CA GLU A 100 -2.46 -4.87 -12.31
C GLU A 100 -3.11 -3.81 -11.42
N THR A 101 -2.32 -2.86 -10.90
CA THR A 101 -2.81 -1.75 -10.06
C THR A 101 -2.55 -0.40 -10.74
N ALA A 102 -3.46 0.56 -10.52
CA ALA A 102 -3.28 1.93 -10.98
C ALA A 102 -2.39 2.70 -10.00
N ASP A 103 -2.73 2.63 -8.72
CA ASP A 103 -1.90 3.07 -7.60
C ASP A 103 -1.64 1.88 -6.68
N PHE A 104 -0.37 1.52 -6.54
CA PHE A 104 0.06 0.35 -5.77
C PHE A 104 -0.17 0.55 -4.28
N ASP A 105 0.08 1.77 -3.77
CA ASP A 105 0.00 2.05 -2.34
C ASP A 105 -1.47 2.02 -1.90
N ASP A 106 -2.36 2.72 -2.62
CA ASP A 106 -3.80 2.72 -2.34
C ASP A 106 -4.40 1.31 -2.44
N THR A 107 -4.07 0.56 -3.49
CA THR A 107 -4.60 -0.80 -3.67
C THR A 107 -4.13 -1.73 -2.54
N THR A 108 -2.89 -1.58 -2.09
CA THR A 108 -2.34 -2.38 -0.99
C THR A 108 -3.02 -2.04 0.34
N GLU A 109 -3.33 -0.76 0.58
CA GLU A 109 -4.11 -0.32 1.75
C GLU A 109 -5.52 -0.92 1.75
N GLU A 110 -6.26 -0.78 0.65
CA GLU A 110 -7.63 -1.29 0.52
C GLU A 110 -7.68 -2.82 0.70
N MET A 111 -6.75 -3.54 0.08
CA MET A 111 -6.68 -5.00 0.19
C MET A 111 -6.22 -5.44 1.58
N GLY A 112 -5.34 -4.67 2.23
CA GLY A 112 -4.95 -4.87 3.63
C GLY A 112 -6.11 -4.68 4.61
N GLN A 113 -6.92 -3.64 4.41
CA GLN A 113 -8.15 -3.41 5.18
C GLN A 113 -9.10 -4.60 5.01
N LYS A 114 -9.43 -4.96 3.76
CA LYS A 114 -10.31 -6.09 3.41
C LYS A 114 -9.84 -7.42 4.00
N GLY A 115 -8.53 -7.68 3.98
CA GLY A 115 -7.93 -8.90 4.51
C GLY A 115 -8.09 -9.05 6.03
N THR A 116 -8.27 -7.94 6.75
CA THR A 116 -8.39 -7.92 8.22
C THR A 116 -9.85 -7.95 8.70
N VAL A 117 -10.81 -7.53 7.85
CA VAL A 117 -12.25 -7.49 8.18
C VAL A 117 -12.75 -8.84 8.72
N HIS A 118 -12.45 -9.94 8.03
CA HIS A 118 -12.95 -11.26 8.42
C HIS A 118 -12.40 -11.72 9.77
N ALA A 119 -11.13 -11.43 10.06
CA ALA A 119 -10.48 -11.84 11.30
C ALA A 119 -11.05 -11.12 12.54
N VAL A 120 -11.49 -9.86 12.38
CA VAL A 120 -12.09 -9.06 13.45
C VAL A 120 -13.59 -9.31 13.57
N MET A 121 -14.34 -9.29 12.47
CA MET A 121 -15.81 -9.42 12.50
C MET A 121 -16.31 -10.81 12.89
N SER A 122 -15.47 -11.85 12.76
CA SER A 122 -15.84 -13.22 13.16
C SER A 122 -15.73 -13.48 14.67
N ARG A 123 -15.07 -12.58 15.41
CA ARG A 123 -14.78 -12.73 16.84
C ARG A 123 -15.51 -11.71 17.69
N GLU A 124 -15.64 -12.06 18.96
CA GLU A 124 -16.20 -11.21 20.01
C GLU A 124 -15.14 -10.23 20.52
N PHE A 125 -15.55 -9.09 21.08
CA PHE A 125 -14.62 -8.05 21.53
C PHE A 125 -13.61 -8.58 22.57
N ASP A 126 -14.13 -9.28 23.58
CA ASP A 126 -13.31 -9.84 24.65
C ASP A 126 -12.38 -10.96 24.15
N GLN A 127 -12.82 -11.73 23.16
CA GLN A 127 -11.99 -12.77 22.55
C GLN A 127 -10.78 -12.16 21.84
N ILE A 128 -10.97 -11.07 21.09
CA ILE A 128 -9.87 -10.36 20.43
C ILE A 128 -8.86 -9.81 21.46
N LEU A 129 -9.35 -9.27 22.59
CA LEU A 129 -8.49 -8.79 23.68
C LEU A 129 -7.71 -9.92 24.35
N MET A 130 -8.34 -11.06 24.62
CA MET A 130 -7.68 -12.24 25.19
C MET A 130 -6.63 -12.82 24.24
N ASP A 131 -6.98 -12.95 22.96
CA ASP A 131 -6.07 -13.45 21.94
C ASP A 131 -4.83 -12.55 21.81
N MET A 132 -4.97 -11.22 21.89
CA MET A 132 -3.80 -10.32 21.86
C MET A 132 -2.80 -10.55 23.00
N VAL A 133 -3.24 -11.03 24.16
CA VAL A 133 -2.39 -11.26 25.33
C VAL A 133 -1.86 -12.69 25.37
N ASP A 134 -2.73 -13.67 25.09
CA ASP A 134 -2.47 -15.08 25.40
C ASP A 134 -2.26 -15.95 24.14
N SER A 135 -2.78 -15.58 22.96
CA SER A 135 -2.76 -16.44 21.77
C SER A 135 -2.45 -15.74 20.44
N ASN A 136 -1.45 -16.25 19.71
CA ASN A 136 -1.15 -15.77 18.34
C ASN A 136 -2.23 -16.14 17.29
N ASP A 137 -3.40 -16.66 17.69
CA ASP A 137 -4.46 -17.08 16.78
C ASP A 137 -5.02 -15.96 15.91
N VAL A 138 -5.31 -14.79 16.51
CA VAL A 138 -5.78 -13.61 15.75
C VAL A 138 -4.73 -13.15 14.76
N ARG A 139 -3.45 -13.11 15.16
CA ARG A 139 -2.34 -12.73 14.29
C ARG A 139 -2.22 -13.67 13.09
N ASN A 140 -2.34 -14.97 13.32
CA ASN A 140 -2.30 -15.97 12.24
C ASN A 140 -3.48 -15.81 11.27
N GLU A 141 -4.68 -15.56 11.80
CA GLU A 141 -5.90 -15.34 11.01
C GLU A 141 -5.80 -14.06 10.16
N VAL A 142 -5.36 -12.95 10.75
CA VAL A 142 -5.13 -11.67 10.05
C VAL A 142 -4.05 -11.84 8.98
N THR A 143 -2.94 -12.49 9.31
CA THR A 143 -1.87 -12.78 8.34
C THR A 143 -2.37 -13.62 7.18
N ARG A 144 -3.21 -14.62 7.42
CA ARG A 144 -3.80 -15.46 6.36
C ARG A 144 -4.75 -14.65 5.47
N GLY A 145 -5.61 -13.83 6.07
CA GLY A 145 -6.54 -12.96 5.34
C GLY A 145 -5.79 -11.95 4.45
N ALA A 146 -4.80 -11.27 5.01
CA ALA A 146 -3.94 -10.33 4.29
C ALA A 146 -3.16 -11.00 3.15
N ARG A 147 -2.58 -12.19 3.39
CA ARG A 147 -1.92 -12.98 2.34
C ARG A 147 -2.86 -13.27 1.19
N SER A 148 -4.05 -13.80 1.47
CA SER A 148 -5.01 -14.14 0.41
C SER A 148 -5.45 -12.93 -0.42
N ALA A 149 -5.54 -11.76 0.20
CA ALA A 149 -5.92 -10.52 -0.48
C ALA A 149 -4.80 -9.96 -1.36
N LEU A 150 -3.54 -10.02 -0.89
CA LEU A 150 -2.39 -9.38 -1.53
C LEU A 150 -1.66 -10.26 -2.57
N LEU A 151 -1.87 -11.58 -2.53
CA LEU A 151 -1.26 -12.54 -3.47
C LEU A 151 -1.49 -12.23 -4.97
N PRO A 152 -2.69 -11.82 -5.44
CA PRO A 152 -2.92 -11.50 -6.84
C PRO A 152 -1.99 -10.40 -7.35
N PHE A 153 -1.71 -9.39 -6.51
CA PHE A 153 -0.91 -8.22 -6.84
C PHE A 153 0.61 -8.44 -6.74
N GLY A 154 1.07 -9.67 -6.54
CA GLY A 154 2.51 -9.97 -6.45
C GLY A 154 3.17 -9.55 -5.13
N VAL A 155 2.35 -9.30 -4.10
CA VAL A 155 2.81 -8.88 -2.77
C VAL A 155 2.84 -10.08 -1.81
N LYS A 156 4.00 -10.30 -1.19
CA LYS A 156 4.18 -11.33 -0.17
C LYS A 156 4.14 -10.72 1.22
N VAL A 157 3.13 -11.10 1.99
CA VAL A 157 3.00 -10.70 3.40
C VAL A 157 3.88 -11.60 4.27
N GLU A 158 4.86 -10.99 4.93
CA GLU A 158 5.71 -11.66 5.92
C GLU A 158 4.89 -11.93 7.19
N ASP A 159 4.25 -10.87 7.70
CA ASP A 159 3.56 -10.88 8.98
C ASP A 159 2.55 -9.73 9.05
N ALA A 160 1.42 -9.95 9.72
CA ALA A 160 0.42 -8.91 9.95
C ALA A 160 -0.16 -9.05 11.35
N PHE A 161 -0.22 -7.95 12.09
CA PHE A 161 -0.71 -7.94 13.46
C PHE A 161 -1.50 -6.67 13.76
N ILE A 162 -2.44 -6.77 14.69
CA ILE A 162 -3.18 -5.63 15.19
C ILE A 162 -2.30 -4.90 16.21
N SER A 163 -1.99 -3.64 15.96
CA SER A 163 -1.14 -2.82 16.84
C SER A 163 -1.94 -2.11 17.92
N SER A 164 -3.17 -1.68 17.61
CA SER A 164 -4.03 -1.00 18.57
C SER A 164 -5.49 -1.34 18.28
N PHE A 165 -6.25 -1.45 19.36
CA PHE A 165 -7.65 -1.80 19.35
C PHE A 165 -8.36 -1.02 20.46
N GLY A 166 -9.42 -0.30 20.12
CA GLY A 166 -10.16 0.50 21.08
C GLY A 166 -11.61 0.73 20.66
N THR A 167 -12.51 0.87 21.63
CA THR A 167 -13.91 1.19 21.38
C THR A 167 -14.04 2.62 20.88
N THR A 168 -14.77 2.81 19.79
CA THR A 168 -15.08 4.15 19.28
C THR A 168 -16.21 4.75 20.09
N ARG A 169 -16.05 5.99 20.58
CA ARG A 169 -17.16 6.81 21.08
C ARG A 169 -17.53 7.82 20.02
N ILE A 170 -18.73 7.71 19.46
CA ILE A 170 -19.25 8.68 18.51
C ILE A 170 -19.55 9.98 19.27
N PHE A 171 -18.64 10.95 19.18
CA PHE A 171 -18.90 12.31 19.65
C PHE A 171 -19.64 13.07 18.55
N SER A 172 -20.97 13.05 18.60
CA SER A 172 -21.78 13.96 17.79
C SER A 172 -21.59 15.38 18.31
N HIS A 173 -20.84 16.21 17.60
CA HIS A 173 -20.86 17.66 17.81
C HIS A 173 -22.04 18.26 17.04
N ALA A 174 -23.26 17.99 17.50
CA ALA A 174 -24.41 18.80 17.14
C ALA A 174 -24.33 20.12 17.94
N GLY A 175 -24.29 21.25 17.24
CA GLY A 175 -24.44 22.56 17.85
C GLY A 175 -25.78 22.69 18.56
N GLU A 176 -25.74 23.30 19.75
CA GLU A 176 -26.83 23.79 20.60
C GLU A 176 -27.98 22.82 20.94
N GLY A 177 -27.95 22.37 22.22
CA GLY A 177 -29.17 22.33 23.01
C GLY A 177 -29.90 20.99 23.15
N ALA A 178 -29.22 19.92 23.57
CA ALA A 178 -29.78 18.89 24.46
C ALA A 178 -28.73 17.81 24.73
N LEU A 179 -28.27 17.70 25.98
CA LEU A 179 -27.58 16.50 26.46
C LEU A 179 -28.62 15.39 26.66
N GLY A 180 -29.04 14.78 25.56
CA GLY A 180 -29.80 13.54 25.55
C GLY A 180 -28.82 12.38 25.61
N PHE A 181 -28.66 11.78 26.78
CA PHE A 181 -27.91 10.55 26.97
C PHE A 181 -28.72 9.39 26.37
N ALA A 182 -28.34 8.93 25.18
CA ALA A 182 -28.78 7.63 24.68
C ALA A 182 -27.79 6.58 25.20
N GLY A 183 -27.98 6.19 26.46
CA GLY A 183 -27.47 4.90 26.93
C GLY A 183 -28.31 3.81 26.28
N SER A 184 -27.68 2.90 25.55
CA SER A 184 -28.29 1.61 25.24
C SER A 184 -28.49 0.88 26.57
N GLU A 185 -29.74 0.87 27.04
CA GLU A 185 -30.24 -0.09 28.01
C GLU A 185 -30.20 -1.48 27.36
N ASP A 186 -29.29 -2.32 27.82
CA ASP A 186 -29.41 -3.77 27.66
C ASP A 186 -29.59 -4.37 29.06
N GLY A 187 -30.76 -5.00 29.25
CA GLY A 187 -31.13 -5.81 30.41
C GLY A 187 -30.99 -7.30 30.15
#